data_AF-A0A1M6JY30-F1
#
_entry.id   AF-A0A1M6JY30-F1
#
_cell.length_a   1.000
_cell.length_b   1.000
_cell.length_c   1.000
_cell.angle_alpha   90.00
_cell.angle_beta   90.00
_cell.angle_gamma   90.00
#
_symmetry.space_group_name_H-M   'P 1'
#
loop_
_entity.id
_entity.type
_entity.pdbx_description
1 polymer ?
#
loop_
_entity_poly.entity_id
_entity_poly.type
_entity_poly.pdbx_seq_one_letter_code
_entity_poly.pdbx_strand_id
1 'polypeptide(L)'
;MPFEEHVSSLGRLTAMPDPTVVTPAAEDIREAVASLQALEQVSVESLAAWVLASPAQSYVLALAVGVSREKLKNLLRHWFNTAS
;
A
#
# COMPACT_ATOMS: atom_id res chain seq x y z
N MET A 1 34.96 -24.25 -1.70
CA MET A 1 34.31 -23.75 -0.48
C MET A 1 33.60 -24.91 0.19
N PRO A 2 34.04 -25.35 1.38
CA PRO A 2 33.31 -26.32 2.20
C PRO A 2 31.93 -25.79 2.59
N PHE A 3 30.97 -26.70 2.83
CA PHE A 3 29.58 -26.37 3.16
C PHE A 3 29.45 -25.41 4.35
N GLU A 4 30.24 -25.63 5.40
CA GLU A 4 30.27 -24.78 6.61
C GLU A 4 30.70 -23.34 6.32
N GLU A 5 31.61 -23.15 5.37
CA GLU A 5 32.11 -21.83 4.96
C GLU A 5 31.06 -21.09 4.11
N HIS A 6 30.32 -21.83 3.30
CA HIS A 6 29.15 -21.31 2.57
C HIS A 6 28.05 -20.87 3.55
N VAL A 7 27.67 -21.71 4.51
CA VAL A 7 26.63 -21.40 5.52
C VAL A 7 27.04 -20.21 6.39
N SER A 8 28.31 -20.10 6.78
CA SER A 8 28.83 -18.95 7.54
C SER A 8 28.80 -17.65 6.74
N SER A 9 28.96 -17.74 5.41
CA SER A 9 28.84 -16.58 4.50
C SER A 9 27.41 -16.09 4.29
N LEU A 10 26.39 -16.88 4.69
CA LEU A 10 24.97 -16.51 4.62
C LEU A 10 24.53 -15.61 5.80
N GLY A 11 25.46 -15.00 6.53
CA GLY A 11 25.17 -14.03 7.59
C GLY A 11 24.06 -13.05 7.17
N ARG A 12 23.10 -12.80 8.09
CA ARG A 12 21.81 -12.13 7.82
C ARG A 12 21.95 -10.97 6.84
N LEU A 13 21.61 -11.23 5.57
CA LEU A 13 21.68 -10.28 4.46
C LEU A 13 20.71 -9.09 4.61
N THR A 14 19.85 -9.12 5.62
CA THR A 14 18.88 -8.07 5.90
C THR A 14 18.76 -7.91 7.41
N ALA A 15 19.10 -6.71 7.90
CA ALA A 15 18.67 -6.29 9.22
C ALA A 15 17.14 -6.35 9.24
N MET A 16 16.57 -7.07 10.20
CA MET A 16 15.12 -7.09 10.36
C MET A 16 14.71 -5.68 10.79
N PRO A 17 13.97 -4.92 9.96
CA PRO A 17 13.55 -3.59 10.33
C PRO A 17 12.66 -3.70 11.56
N ASP A 18 12.84 -2.78 12.50
CA ASP A 18 11.99 -2.70 13.69
C ASP A 18 10.55 -2.36 13.23
N PRO A 19 9.57 -3.27 13.45
CA PRO A 19 8.19 -3.07 12.99
C PRO A 19 7.47 -1.95 13.74
N THR A 20 8.05 -1.43 14.82
CA THR A 20 7.49 -0.34 15.62
C THR A 20 7.94 1.04 15.16
N VAL A 21 8.97 1.10 14.30
CA VAL A 21 9.45 2.37 13.74
C VAL A 21 8.43 2.88 12.72
N VAL A 22 7.93 4.08 12.95
CA VAL A 22 7.07 4.78 11.99
C VAL A 22 7.87 5.05 10.73
N THR A 23 7.32 4.64 9.59
CA THR A 23 7.90 4.89 8.27
C THR A 23 7.12 6.00 7.56
N PRO A 24 7.73 6.73 6.61
CA PRO A 24 7.00 7.68 5.78
C PRO A 24 5.77 7.07 5.12
N ALA A 25 5.89 5.84 4.61
CA ALA A 25 4.76 5.12 4.02
C ALA A 25 3.62 4.83 5.04
N ALA A 26 3.95 4.58 6.31
CA ALA A 26 2.95 4.42 7.35
C ALA A 26 2.26 5.74 7.70
N GLU A 27 2.99 6.86 7.66
CA GLU A 27 2.41 8.20 7.81
C GLU A 27 1.44 8.52 6.67
N ASP A 28 1.86 8.27 5.42
CA ASP A 28 1.02 8.50 4.24
C ASP A 28 -0.32 7.74 4.32
N ILE A 29 -0.28 6.49 4.80
CA ILE A 29 -1.50 5.70 5.03
C ILE A 29 -2.35 6.31 6.14
N ARG A 30 -1.74 6.74 7.25
CA ARG A 30 -2.46 7.35 8.39
C ARG A 30 -3.16 8.63 7.97
N GLU A 31 -2.49 9.49 7.23
CA GLU A 31 -3.03 10.76 6.73
C GLU A 31 -4.18 10.52 5.73
N ALA A 32 -4.01 9.57 4.81
CA ALA A 32 -5.06 9.17 3.89
C ALA A 32 -6.29 8.62 4.64
N VAL A 33 -6.11 7.78 5.65
CA VAL A 33 -7.21 7.27 6.50
C VAL A 33 -7.91 8.42 7.23
N ALA A 34 -7.17 9.37 7.80
CA ALA A 34 -7.75 10.53 8.47
C ALA A 34 -8.62 11.36 7.51
N SER A 35 -8.15 11.58 6.27
CA SER A 35 -8.94 12.29 5.25
C SER A 35 -10.19 11.52 4.82
N LEU A 36 -10.14 10.19 4.74
CA LEU A 36 -11.30 9.35 4.44
C LEU A 36 -12.34 9.39 5.58
N GLN A 37 -11.89 9.39 6.83
CA GLN A 37 -12.75 9.51 8.01
C GLN A 37 -13.42 10.89 8.11
N ALA A 38 -12.80 11.92 7.52
CA ALA A 38 -13.33 13.28 7.50
C ALA A 38 -14.42 13.50 6.43
N LEU A 39 -14.73 12.49 5.60
CA LEU A 39 -15.83 12.58 4.64
C LEU A 39 -17.17 12.65 5.38
N GLU A 40 -17.98 13.68 5.09
CA GLU A 40 -19.29 13.90 5.71
C GLU A 40 -20.28 12.75 5.41
N GLN A 41 -20.18 12.17 4.21
CA GLN A 41 -20.97 11.04 3.78
C GLN A 41 -20.11 10.06 3.00
N VAL A 42 -20.36 8.76 3.18
CA VAL A 42 -19.76 7.69 2.36
C VAL A 42 -20.71 7.36 1.21
N SER A 43 -20.51 8.03 0.07
CA SER A 43 -21.21 7.78 -1.19
C SER A 43 -20.23 7.56 -2.35
N VAL A 44 -20.71 7.02 -3.48
CA VAL A 44 -19.86 6.82 -4.66
C VAL A 44 -19.27 8.14 -5.14
N GLU A 45 -20.04 9.23 -5.13
CA GLU A 45 -19.61 10.56 -5.53
C GLU A 45 -18.51 11.10 -4.62
N SER A 46 -18.69 11.00 -3.30
CA SER A 46 -17.70 11.46 -2.32
C SER A 46 -16.38 10.68 -2.42
N LEU A 47 -16.45 9.35 -2.61
CA LEU A 47 -15.28 8.50 -2.76
C LEU A 47 -14.57 8.75 -4.09
N ALA A 48 -15.32 8.95 -5.17
CA ALA A 48 -14.75 9.32 -6.47
C ALA A 48 -14.05 10.67 -6.40
N ALA A 49 -14.67 11.67 -5.76
CA ALA A 49 -14.06 12.98 -5.55
C ALA A 49 -12.77 12.89 -4.72
N TRP A 50 -12.77 12.08 -3.66
CA TRP A 50 -11.57 11.83 -2.85
C TRP A 50 -10.45 11.16 -3.66
N VAL A 51 -10.76 10.12 -4.45
CA VAL A 51 -9.78 9.44 -5.32
C VAL A 51 -9.19 10.41 -6.35
N LEU A 52 -10.00 11.30 -6.92
CA LEU A 52 -9.54 12.31 -7.88
C LEU A 52 -8.63 13.37 -7.22
N ALA A 53 -8.92 13.76 -5.98
CA ALA A 53 -8.11 14.71 -5.22
C ALA A 53 -6.78 14.11 -4.73
N SER A 54 -6.72 12.78 -4.53
CA SER A 54 -5.51 12.09 -4.05
C SER A 54 -5.24 10.77 -4.78
N PRO A 55 -4.91 10.80 -6.09
CA PRO A 55 -4.78 9.58 -6.90
C PRO A 55 -3.72 8.61 -6.39
N ALA A 56 -2.61 9.13 -5.86
CA ALA A 56 -1.52 8.34 -5.29
C ALA A 56 -1.93 7.55 -4.04
N GLN A 57 -2.97 8.00 -3.32
CA GLN A 57 -3.47 7.39 -2.08
C GLN A 57 -4.69 6.49 -2.31
N SER A 58 -5.19 6.37 -3.55
CA SER A 58 -6.34 5.53 -3.91
C SER A 58 -6.23 4.07 -3.42
N TYR A 59 -5.01 3.55 -3.27
CA TYR A 59 -4.77 2.22 -2.73
C TYR A 59 -5.19 2.07 -1.25
N VAL A 60 -5.22 3.16 -0.47
CA VAL A 60 -5.63 3.14 0.95
C VAL A 60 -7.13 2.86 1.07
N LEU A 61 -7.94 3.45 0.20
CA LEU A 61 -9.37 3.13 0.10
C LEU A 61 -9.58 1.64 -0.23
N ALA A 62 -8.80 1.09 -1.15
CA ALA A 62 -8.84 -0.33 -1.47
C ALA A 62 -8.45 -1.20 -0.27
N LEU A 63 -7.40 -0.83 0.47
CA LEU A 63 -7.00 -1.54 1.69
C LEU A 63 -8.11 -1.53 2.74
N ALA A 64 -8.81 -0.40 2.93
CA ALA A 64 -9.91 -0.27 3.88
C ALA A 64 -11.07 -1.25 3.60
N VAL A 65 -11.26 -1.63 2.34
CA VAL A 65 -12.28 -2.62 1.91
C VAL A 65 -11.70 -4.03 1.70
N GLY A 66 -10.48 -4.30 2.19
CA GLY A 66 -9.85 -5.62 2.12
C GLY A 66 -9.26 -5.98 0.75
N VAL A 67 -9.01 -4.99 -0.11
CA VAL A 67 -8.38 -5.18 -1.42
C VAL A 67 -6.92 -4.75 -1.36
N SER A 68 -6.01 -5.71 -1.57
CA SER A 68 -4.56 -5.42 -1.70
C SER A 68 -4.28 -4.47 -2.87
N ARG A 69 -3.16 -3.73 -2.80
CA ARG A 69 -2.71 -2.82 -3.86
C ARG A 69 -2.51 -3.54 -5.20
N GLU A 70 -1.99 -4.76 -5.19
CA GLU A 70 -1.77 -5.60 -6.37
C GLU A 70 -3.11 -5.98 -7.02
N LYS A 71 -4.08 -6.42 -6.22
CA LYS A 71 -5.44 -6.71 -6.69
C LYS A 71 -6.13 -5.47 -7.25
N LEU A 72 -5.98 -4.30 -6.61
CA LEU A 72 -6.50 -3.04 -7.15
C LEU A 72 -5.91 -2.75 -8.54
N LYS A 73 -4.58 -2.80 -8.68
CA LYS A 73 -3.91 -2.58 -9.98
C LYS A 73 -4.41 -3.55 -11.05
N ASN A 74 -4.59 -4.82 -10.70
CA ASN A 74 -5.12 -5.82 -11.61
C ASN A 74 -6.56 -5.52 -12.04
N LEU A 75 -7.42 -5.11 -11.11
CA LEU A 75 -8.80 -4.70 -11.41
C LEU A 75 -8.81 -3.47 -12.33
N LEU A 76 -8.04 -2.43 -12.00
CA LEU A 76 -7.97 -1.22 -12.83
C LEU A 76 -7.49 -1.54 -14.24
N ARG A 77 -6.44 -2.35 -14.38
CA ARG A 77 -5.97 -2.83 -15.69
C ARG A 77 -7.05 -3.61 -16.44
N HIS A 78 -7.76 -4.50 -15.77
CA HIS A 78 -8.81 -5.31 -16.37
C HIS A 78 -9.98 -4.44 -16.88
N TRP A 79 -10.44 -3.50 -16.05
CA TRP A 79 -11.59 -2.65 -16.36
C TRP A 79 -11.27 -1.54 -17.37
N PHE A 80 -10.10 -0.92 -17.28
CA PHE A 80 -9.71 0.20 -18.14
C PHE A 80 -8.87 -0.22 -19.35
N ASN A 81 -8.53 -1.51 -19.49
CA ASN A 81 -7.70 -2.05 -20.55
C ASN A 81 -6.38 -1.27 -20.75
N THR A 82 -5.74 -0.86 -19.65
CA THR A 82 -4.49 -0.11 -19.68
C THR A 82 -3.27 -1.04 -19.66
N ALA A 83 -2.26 -0.73 -20.47
CA ALA A 83 -0.95 -1.40 -20.41
C ALA A 83 0.00 -0.56 -19.55
N SER A 84 0.23 -0.98 -18.30
CA SER A 84 1.20 -0.48 -17.30
C SER A 84 1.48 1.02 -17.26
#